data_AF-A0A378W3R1-F1
#
_entry.id   AF-A0A378W3R1-F1
#
_cell.length_a   1.000
_cell.length_b   1.000
_cell.length_c   1.000
_cell.angle_alpha   90.00
_cell.angle_beta   90.00
_cell.angle_gamma   90.00
#
_symmetry.space_group_name_H-M   'P 1'
#
loop_
_entity.id
_entity.type
_entity.pdbx_description
1 polymer ?
#
loop_
_entity_poly.entity_id
_entity_poly.type
_entity_poly.pdbx_seq_one_letter_code
_entity_poly.pdbx_strand_id
1 'polypeptide(L)'
;MHGHWHCAEKRGYSGVAVYSKRKPDNVQIGMGIEEFDREGRFVRCDFGRLGVISLYLPSGSSAEERQQVKYRFLDAFYPMLEAMKTKGATSSSAATGTSPTKTST
;
A
#
# COMPACT_ATOMS: atom_id res chain seq x y z
N MET A 1 1.37 -1.86 19.59
CA MET A 1 1.95 -2.15 18.26
C MET A 1 0.80 -2.57 17.35
N HIS A 2 0.75 -2.06 16.13
CA HIS A 2 -0.33 -2.33 15.17
C HIS A 2 0.22 -3.18 14.04
N GLY A 3 -0.51 -4.23 13.66
CA GLY A 3 -0.14 -5.15 12.59
C GLY A 3 -1.31 -5.33 11.63
N HIS A 4 -1.03 -5.16 10.34
CA HIS A 4 -1.99 -5.40 9.26
C HIS A 4 -1.32 -6.28 8.21
N TRP A 5 -2.01 -7.32 7.77
CA TRP A 5 -1.44 -8.32 6.87
C TRP A 5 -2.45 -8.78 5.81
N HIS A 6 -1.91 -9.30 4.72
CA HIS A 6 -2.66 -9.94 3.65
C HIS A 6 -2.03 -11.32 3.42
N CYS A 7 -2.76 -12.38 3.76
CA CYS A 7 -2.30 -13.75 3.58
C CYS A 7 -2.77 -14.29 2.24
N ALA A 8 -1.96 -15.15 1.61
CA ALA A 8 -2.43 -15.93 0.48
C ALA A 8 -3.43 -17.01 0.92
N GLU A 9 -4.29 -17.45 0.02
CA GLU A 9 -5.18 -18.60 0.23
C GLU A 9 -4.38 -19.91 0.34
N LYS A 10 -3.30 -20.03 -0.42
CA LYS A 10 -2.42 -21.20 -0.39
C LYS A 10 -1.60 -21.20 0.91
N ARG A 11 -1.66 -22.31 1.65
CA ARG A 11 -0.88 -22.51 2.88
C ARG A 11 0.62 -22.39 2.62
N GLY A 12 1.32 -21.67 3.51
CA GLY A 12 2.78 -21.51 3.46
C GLY A 12 3.29 -20.74 2.24
N TYR A 13 2.49 -19.85 1.67
CA TYR A 13 2.82 -19.14 0.43
C TYR A 13 2.66 -17.63 0.58
N SER A 14 3.65 -16.86 0.10
CA SER A 14 3.59 -15.41 -0.02
C SER A 14 3.19 -14.72 1.30
N GLY A 15 2.36 -13.69 1.22
CA GLY A 15 1.88 -12.91 2.35
C GLY A 15 2.76 -11.69 2.62
N VAL A 16 2.11 -10.56 2.89
CA VAL A 16 2.78 -9.32 3.27
C VAL A 16 2.15 -8.73 4.52
N ALA A 17 2.95 -7.97 5.27
CA ALA A 17 2.49 -7.27 6.46
C ALA A 17 3.15 -5.91 6.60
N VAL A 18 2.46 -5.01 7.29
CA VAL A 18 3.00 -3.75 7.83
C VAL A 18 2.81 -3.77 9.34
N TYR A 19 3.91 -3.63 10.07
CA TYR A 19 3.89 -3.38 11.50
C TYR A 19 4.28 -1.94 11.78
N SER A 20 3.50 -1.26 12.61
CA SER A 20 3.72 0.14 12.96
C SER A 20 3.58 0.40 14.46
N LYS A 21 4.38 1.33 14.97
CA LYS A 21 4.23 1.83 16.36
C LYS A 21 2.96 2.66 16.50
N ARG A 22 2.68 3.51 15.51
CA ARG A 22 1.48 4.35 15.43
C ARG A 22 0.33 3.59 14.77
N LYS A 23 -0.91 3.86 15.19
CA LYS A 23 -2.11 3.36 14.51
C LYS A 23 -2.25 4.07 13.15
N PRO A 24 -2.50 3.35 12.04
CA PRO A 24 -2.81 3.96 10.76
C PRO A 24 -4.22 4.59 10.77
N ASP A 25 -4.39 5.66 10.01
CA ASP A 25 -5.68 6.33 9.81
C ASP A 25 -6.56 5.56 8.84
N ASN A 26 -5.94 4.94 7.83
CA ASN A 26 -6.59 4.09 6.84
C ASN A 26 -5.72 2.86 6.53
N VAL A 27 -6.37 1.74 6.26
CA VAL A 27 -5.73 0.47 5.88
C VAL A 27 -6.43 -0.09 4.66
N GLN A 28 -5.66 -0.40 3.61
CA GLN A 28 -6.12 -1.10 2.43
C GLN A 28 -5.42 -2.47 2.35
N ILE A 29 -6.21 -3.53 2.36
CA ILE A 29 -5.77 -4.91 2.17
C ILE A 29 -6.15 -5.32 0.75
N GLY A 30 -5.15 -5.73 -0.05
CA GLY A 30 -5.34 -6.08 -1.44
C GLY A 30 -5.42 -4.89 -2.40
N MET A 31 -5.34 -5.22 -3.68
CA MET A 31 -5.37 -4.29 -4.81
C MET A 31 -6.77 -4.17 -5.43
N GLY A 32 -7.72 -5.03 -5.03
CA GLY A 32 -9.04 -5.11 -5.63
C GLY A 32 -9.07 -5.95 -6.92
N ILE A 33 -8.08 -6.82 -7.10
CA ILE A 33 -7.92 -7.67 -8.29
C ILE A 33 -7.75 -9.10 -7.80
N GLU A 34 -8.81 -9.90 -7.94
CA GLU A 34 -8.91 -11.23 -7.34
C GLU A 34 -7.72 -12.13 -7.71
N GLU A 35 -7.27 -12.12 -8.98
CA GLU A 35 -6.11 -12.90 -9.45
C GLU A 35 -4.87 -12.73 -8.55
N PHE A 36 -4.62 -11.53 -8.05
CA PHE A 36 -3.44 -11.22 -7.24
C PHE A 36 -3.72 -11.17 -5.74
N ASP A 37 -4.95 -10.82 -5.35
CA ASP A 37 -5.35 -10.74 -3.96
C ASP A 37 -5.38 -12.12 -3.30
N ARG A 38 -5.73 -13.18 -4.06
CA ARG A 38 -5.64 -14.57 -3.58
C ARG A 38 -4.21 -15.00 -3.21
N GLU A 39 -3.19 -14.28 -3.70
CA GLU A 39 -1.78 -14.51 -3.37
C GLU A 39 -1.24 -13.59 -2.26
N GLY A 40 -2.06 -12.70 -1.68
CA GLY A 40 -1.69 -11.90 -0.50
C GLY A 40 -0.50 -10.96 -0.71
N ARG A 41 -0.46 -10.22 -1.82
CA ARG A 41 0.75 -9.51 -2.29
C ARG A 41 0.85 -8.04 -1.93
N PHE A 42 -0.20 -7.45 -1.34
CA PHE A 42 -0.29 -6.01 -1.11
C PHE A 42 -1.00 -5.67 0.20
N VAL A 43 -0.38 -4.81 1.02
CA VAL A 43 -0.99 -4.09 2.14
C VAL A 43 -0.51 -2.65 2.14
N ARG A 44 -1.43 -1.71 2.33
CA ARG A 44 -1.15 -0.29 2.49
C ARG A 44 -1.69 0.22 3.82
N CYS A 45 -0.87 1.01 4.51
CA CYS A 45 -1.25 1.76 5.71
C CYS A 45 -0.98 3.25 5.48
N ASP A 46 -1.96 4.09 5.75
CA ASP A 46 -1.85 5.55 5.64
C ASP A 46 -1.73 6.19 7.04
N PHE A 47 -0.87 7.21 7.15
CA PHE A 47 -0.57 8.00 8.34
C PHE A 47 -0.55 9.49 7.97
N GLY A 48 -1.71 10.12 7.94
CA GLY A 48 -1.92 11.47 7.41
C GLY A 48 -1.47 11.55 5.96
N ARG A 49 -0.38 12.27 5.70
CA ARG A 49 0.20 12.43 4.34
C ARG A 49 1.18 11.31 3.94
N LEU A 50 1.50 10.39 4.85
CA LEU A 50 2.44 9.29 4.59
C LEU A 50 1.66 8.02 4.28
N GLY A 51 1.82 7.49 3.06
CA GLY A 51 1.40 6.13 2.71
C GLY A 51 2.59 5.17 2.77
N VAL A 52 2.45 4.04 3.47
CA VAL A 52 3.44 2.96 3.51
C VAL A 52 2.81 1.71 2.94
N ILE A 53 3.50 1.08 1.99
CA ILE A 53 3.05 -0.13 1.32
C ILE A 53 4.06 -1.24 1.54
N SER A 54 3.58 -2.41 1.92
CA SER A 54 4.32 -3.67 1.83
C SER A 54 3.84 -4.41 0.59
N LEU A 55 4.74 -4.61 -0.37
CA LEU A 55 4.46 -5.20 -1.68
C LEU A 55 5.40 -6.37 -1.92
N TYR A 56 4.85 -7.51 -2.33
CA TYR A 56 5.63 -8.66 -2.78
C TYR A 56 5.23 -9.07 -4.20
N LEU A 57 6.00 -8.56 -5.17
CA LEU A 57 5.75 -8.75 -6.59
C LEU A 57 5.96 -10.22 -7.01
N PRO A 58 5.11 -10.79 -7.89
CA PRO A 58 5.29 -12.17 -8.38
C PRO A 58 6.68 -12.39 -9.01
N SER A 59 7.39 -13.44 -8.57
CA SER A 59 8.55 -13.92 -9.32
C SER A 59 8.09 -14.72 -10.54
N GLY A 60 8.75 -14.50 -11.67
CA GLY A 60 8.54 -15.24 -12.92
C GLY A 60 9.61 -16.31 -13.20
N SER A 61 10.56 -16.51 -12.29
CA SER A 61 11.72 -17.39 -12.55
C SER A 61 11.42 -18.89 -12.50
N SER A 62 10.27 -19.31 -11.99
CA SER A 62 9.97 -20.72 -11.73
C SER A 62 9.33 -21.44 -12.92
N ALA A 63 8.63 -20.72 -13.80
CA ALA A 63 7.99 -21.26 -14.99
C ALA A 63 7.51 -20.12 -15.91
N GLU A 64 7.29 -20.40 -17.20
CA GLU A 64 6.77 -19.43 -18.16
C GLU A 64 5.43 -18.85 -17.72
N GLU A 65 4.53 -19.67 -17.17
CA GLU A 65 3.23 -19.22 -16.68
C GLU A 65 3.38 -18.20 -15.55
N ARG A 66 4.42 -18.33 -14.71
CA ARG A 66 4.71 -17.36 -13.64
C ARG A 66 5.30 -16.07 -14.18
N GLN A 67 6.05 -16.13 -15.27
CA GLN A 67 6.50 -14.93 -15.98
C GLN A 67 5.30 -14.19 -16.58
N GLN A 68 4.32 -14.89 -17.15
CA GLN A 68 3.08 -14.27 -17.65
C GLN A 68 2.24 -13.64 -16.52
N VAL A 69 2.13 -14.29 -15.36
CA VAL A 69 1.51 -13.69 -14.16
C VAL A 69 2.25 -12.41 -13.74
N LYS A 70 3.59 -12.41 -13.78
CA LYS A 70 4.39 -11.22 -13.47
C LYS A 70 4.09 -10.07 -14.43
N TYR A 71 3.97 -10.32 -15.73
CA TYR A 71 3.62 -9.27 -16.70
C TYR A 71 2.22 -8.71 -16.45
N ARG A 72 1.21 -9.57 -16.28
CA ARG A 72 -0.16 -9.11 -15.95
C ARG A 72 -0.21 -8.31 -14.64
N PHE A 73 0.59 -8.70 -13.65
CA PHE A 73 0.71 -7.94 -12.41
C PHE A 73 1.29 -6.54 -12.66
N LEU A 74 2.35 -6.44 -13.46
CA LEU A 74 2.95 -5.14 -13.80
C LEU A 74 1.95 -4.24 -14.54
N ASP A 75 1.22 -4.80 -15.51
CA ASP A 75 0.20 -4.06 -16.27
C ASP A 75 -0.94 -3.56 -15.37
N ALA A 76 -1.37 -4.37 -14.41
CA ALA A 76 -2.40 -3.99 -13.45
C ALA A 76 -1.91 -2.98 -12.39
N PHE A 77 -0.65 -3.11 -11.97
CA PHE A 77 -0.10 -2.30 -10.88
C PHE A 77 0.39 -0.92 -11.35
N TYR A 78 0.81 -0.78 -12.60
CA TYR A 78 1.32 0.49 -13.14
C TYR A 78 0.29 1.64 -13.07
N PRO A 79 -0.98 1.46 -13.48
CA PRO A 79 -2.01 2.49 -13.31
C PRO A 79 -2.25 2.86 -11.84
N MET A 80 -2.12 1.92 -10.91
CA MET A 80 -2.23 2.21 -9.47
C MET A 80 -1.07 3.09 -9.00
N LEU A 81 0.16 2.83 -9.44
CA LEU A 81 1.32 3.66 -9.14
C LEU A 81 1.16 5.08 -9.69
N GLU A 82 0.65 5.22 -10.91
CA GLU A 82 0.39 6.52 -11.52
C GLU A 82 -0.67 7.31 -10.74
N ALA A 83 -1.79 6.67 -10.37
CA ALA A 83 -2.81 7.27 -9.54
C ALA A 83 -2.27 7.69 -8.15
N MET A 84 -1.39 6.89 -7.55
CA MET A 84 -0.75 7.22 -6.27
C MET A 84 0.23 8.39 -6.38
N LYS A 85 0.99 8.48 -7.48
CA LYS A 85 1.88 9.61 -7.76
C LYS A 85 1.10 10.92 -7.84
N THR A 86 -0.02 10.93 -8.56
CA THR A 86 -0.87 12.12 -8.70
C THR A 86 -1.49 12.53 -7.36
N LYS A 87 -2.02 11.58 -6.58
CA LYS A 87 -2.58 11.85 -5.24
C LYS A 87 -1.54 12.37 -4.25
N GLY A 88 -0.30 11.87 -4.34
CA GLY A 88 0.83 12.35 -3.53
C GLY A 88 1.20 13.81 -3.83
N ALA A 89 1.08 14.25 -5.07
CA ALA A 89 1.38 15.62 -5.47
C ALA A 89 0.34 16.64 -4.97
N THR A 90 -0.94 16.27 -4.90
CA THR A 90 -2.05 17.19 -4.57
C THR A 90 -2.24 17.44 -3.07
N SER A 91 -1.65 16.63 -2.17
CA SER A 91 -1.81 16.77 -0.70
C SER A 91 -0.73 17.64 -0.03
N SER A 92 0.08 18.36 -0.82
CA SER A 92 1.18 19.21 -0.33
C SER A 92 0.76 20.63 0.13
N SER A 93 -0.43 21.13 -0.22
CA SER A 93 -0.84 22.51 0.11
C SER A 93 -1.97 22.56 1.15
N ALA A 94 -1.60 22.50 2.43
CA ALA A 94 -2.36 23.07 3.55
C ALA A 94 -1.54 22.95 4.85
N ALA A 95 -0.46 23.73 4.94
CA ALA A 95 0.15 24.08 6.23
C ALA A 95 0.45 25.58 6.21
N THR A 96 -0.61 26.38 6.12
CA THR A 96 -0.56 27.82 6.40
C THR A 96 -1.53 28.06 7.55
N GLY A 97 -0.98 28.40 8.72
CA GLY A 97 -1.80 28.76 9.87
C GLY A 97 -1.10 28.67 11.22
N THR A 98 0.14 29.14 11.34
CA THR A 98 0.64 29.61 12.63
C THR A 98 0.11 31.03 12.82
N SER A 99 -0.70 31.26 13.86
CA SER A 99 -0.84 32.59 14.46
C SER A 99 -1.20 32.47 15.94
N PRO A 100 -0.81 33.49 16.73
CA PRO A 100 -0.19 33.26 18.02
C PRO A 100 -1.16 33.43 19.20
N THR A 101 -0.72 32.86 20.30
CA THR A 101 -1.14 33.12 21.68
C THR A 101 -1.50 34.59 21.91
N LYS A 102 -2.72 34.85 22.39
CA LYS A 102 -3.03 36.11 23.09
C LYS A 102 -3.27 35.79 24.57
N THR A 103 -2.36 36.30 25.40
CA THR A 103 -2.50 36.44 26.85
C THR A 103 -2.96 37.88 27.15
N SER A 104 -4.10 38.04 27.82
CA SER A 104 -4.62 39.25 28.51
C SER A 104 -6.03 38.89 28.98
N THR A 105 -6.50 39.15 30.20
CA THR A 105 -6.02 39.89 31.38
C THR A 105 -6.60 39.19 32.59
#